data_AF-A0A3F3H1P8-F1
#
_entry.id   AF-A0A3F3H1P8-F1
#
_cell.length_a   1.000
_cell.length_b   1.000
_cell.length_c   1.000
_cell.angle_alpha   90.00
_cell.angle_beta   90.00
_cell.angle_gamma   90.00
#
_symmetry.space_group_name_H-M   'P 1'
#
loop_
_entity.id
_entity.type
_entity.pdbx_description
1 polymer ?
#
loop_
_entity_poly.entity_id
_entity_poly.type
_entity_poly.pdbx_seq_one_letter_code
_entity_poly.pdbx_strand_id
1 'polypeptide(L)'
;MNGFFVMLFFVSLIWLMVEWMKNKRAGLKLPKRGKWLLAATLAFFMIAGVTTPTDQSQADDKPKAKKSATTASQSKKSAATSSSAAATQSSSTNVDQKQQTDSGLLAFTGKRQMVMGDLDRLGRATYSHIQLQDKDEPKVKRAAKLKYNPVGWHNFKFYYGDGTKQAWVMNRGHLVGYQFSGLNDEPKNLVPETAWMNAGNYKGMNDSNQDSMLFYENRLDSWLANHPNYWLDYQVTPIYQGDELIPRQVKLDYVGLDSSGKTLVIKLGSGKESTDSNGVTHVVLDNVTPNGTIDYASGRATNTVAEAGTSVATKKSKSSKSTTKKQEQSTAPATQSDASVAQSTTPTEQSTAPAAQPTQSDQGNSGESDRTVYVTGGGKSDVYWYSTDSMPARTNKANIITMTEAQAKAQGKRLSLKQ
;
A
#
# COMPACT_ATOMS: atom_id res chain seq x y z
N MET A 1 12.31 -55.25 -8.47
CA MET A 1 12.20 -54.31 -9.61
C MET A 1 13.49 -54.33 -10.41
N ASN A 2 13.42 -54.30 -11.75
CA ASN A 2 14.61 -54.34 -12.61
C ASN A 2 15.47 -53.07 -12.43
N GLY A 3 16.79 -53.21 -12.23
CA GLY A 3 17.71 -52.10 -11.96
C GLY A 3 17.72 -51.01 -13.05
N PHE A 4 17.42 -51.37 -14.29
CA PHE A 4 17.24 -50.45 -15.41
C PHE A 4 16.16 -49.37 -15.15
N PHE A 5 15.03 -49.74 -14.53
CA PHE A 5 13.96 -48.79 -14.18
C PHE A 5 14.37 -47.85 -13.04
N VAL A 6 15.21 -48.32 -12.11
CA VAL A 6 15.75 -47.50 -11.01
C VAL A 6 16.73 -46.46 -11.56
N MET A 7 17.58 -46.84 -12.54
CA MET A 7 18.50 -45.89 -13.18
C MET A 7 17.77 -44.79 -13.95
N LEU A 8 16.76 -45.16 -14.76
CA LEU A 8 15.93 -44.19 -15.49
C LEU A 8 15.17 -43.24 -14.56
N PHE A 9 14.71 -43.73 -13.39
CA PHE A 9 14.10 -42.90 -12.36
C PHE A 9 15.06 -41.82 -11.84
N PHE A 10 16.29 -42.18 -11.47
CA PHE A 10 17.26 -41.20 -10.97
C PHE A 10 17.70 -40.18 -12.03
N VAL A 11 17.87 -40.59 -13.30
CA VAL A 11 18.16 -39.65 -14.40
C VAL A 11 17.01 -38.65 -14.58
N SER A 12 15.75 -39.12 -14.55
CA SER A 12 14.57 -38.26 -14.61
C SER A 12 14.47 -37.30 -13.41
N LEU A 13 14.77 -37.78 -12.20
CA LEU A 13 14.75 -37.00 -10.96
C LEU A 13 15.81 -35.90 -10.95
N ILE A 14 17.04 -36.22 -11.40
CA ILE A 14 18.15 -35.25 -11.53
C ILE A 14 17.80 -34.19 -12.57
N TRP A 15 17.28 -34.59 -13.73
CA TRP A 15 16.83 -33.65 -14.76
C TRP A 15 15.72 -32.71 -14.24
N LEU A 16 14.72 -33.27 -13.54
CA LEU A 16 13.65 -32.49 -12.89
C LEU A 16 14.20 -31.49 -11.86
N MET A 17 15.19 -31.88 -11.05
CA MET A 17 15.85 -30.98 -10.08
C MET A 17 16.61 -29.85 -10.76
N VAL A 18 17.37 -30.13 -11.82
CA VAL A 18 18.11 -29.12 -12.58
C VAL A 18 17.15 -28.11 -13.23
N GLU A 19 16.07 -28.61 -13.84
CA GLU A 19 15.04 -27.79 -14.47
C GLU A 19 14.25 -26.96 -13.43
N TRP A 20 13.99 -27.53 -12.24
CA TRP A 20 13.40 -26.82 -11.11
C TRP A 20 14.29 -25.68 -10.60
N MET A 21 15.59 -25.93 -10.42
CA MET A 21 16.55 -24.91 -9.98
C MET A 21 16.71 -23.78 -11.00
N LYS A 22 16.75 -24.09 -12.31
CA LYS A 22 16.77 -23.08 -13.37
C LYS A 22 15.53 -22.18 -13.33
N ASN A 23 14.35 -22.78 -13.25
CA ASN A 23 13.08 -22.03 -13.20
C ASN A 23 12.94 -21.21 -11.91
N LYS A 24 13.40 -21.72 -10.75
CA LYS A 24 13.44 -20.96 -9.49
C LYS A 24 14.34 -19.73 -9.59
N ARG A 25 15.54 -19.85 -10.18
CA ARG A 25 16.46 -18.71 -10.42
C ARG A 25 15.89 -17.66 -11.39
N ALA A 26 14.98 -18.05 -12.28
CA ALA A 26 14.31 -17.16 -13.23
C ALA A 26 12.98 -16.56 -12.73
N GLY A 27 12.55 -16.85 -11.49
CA GLY A 27 11.26 -16.40 -10.94
C GLY A 27 10.01 -17.02 -11.60
N LEU A 28 10.19 -18.04 -12.44
CA LEU A 28 9.11 -18.65 -13.22
C LEU A 28 8.44 -19.81 -12.44
N LYS A 29 7.13 -19.70 -12.24
CA LYS A 29 6.33 -20.76 -11.58
C LYS A 29 6.27 -22.01 -12.46
N LEU A 30 6.43 -23.21 -11.87
CA LEU A 30 6.47 -24.46 -12.63
C LEU A 30 5.24 -24.63 -13.54
N PRO A 31 5.44 -25.02 -14.81
CA PRO A 31 4.34 -25.28 -15.74
C PRO A 31 3.48 -26.44 -15.24
N LYS A 32 2.17 -26.43 -15.56
CA LYS A 32 1.19 -27.43 -15.08
C LYS A 32 1.64 -28.88 -15.28
N ARG A 33 2.37 -29.17 -16.37
CA ARG A 33 2.93 -30.51 -16.68
C ARG A 33 3.97 -30.97 -15.63
N GLY A 34 4.85 -30.08 -15.17
CA GLY A 34 5.84 -30.41 -14.13
C GLY A 34 5.21 -30.70 -12.76
N LYS A 35 4.09 -30.03 -12.44
CA LYS A 35 3.32 -30.32 -11.21
C LYS A 35 2.66 -31.70 -11.25
N TRP A 36 2.13 -32.11 -12.40
CA TRP A 36 1.59 -33.46 -12.59
C TRP A 36 2.65 -34.55 -12.54
N LEU A 37 3.85 -34.31 -13.10
CA LEU A 37 4.96 -35.27 -13.02
C LEU A 37 5.39 -35.52 -11.56
N LEU A 38 5.44 -34.46 -10.75
CA LEU A 38 5.84 -34.51 -9.34
C LEU A 38 4.77 -35.18 -8.45
N ALA A 39 3.48 -35.03 -8.80
CA ALA A 39 2.40 -35.76 -8.14
C ALA A 39 2.42 -37.27 -8.51
N ALA A 40 2.71 -37.60 -9.76
CA ALA A 40 2.78 -38.98 -10.23
C ALA A 40 3.94 -39.78 -9.59
N THR A 41 5.11 -39.15 -9.38
CA THR A 41 6.24 -39.80 -8.70
C THR A 41 5.97 -40.05 -7.22
N LEU A 42 5.28 -39.14 -6.52
CA LEU A 42 4.81 -39.37 -5.14
C LEU A 42 3.79 -40.52 -5.05
N ALA A 43 2.85 -40.60 -5.99
CA ALA A 43 1.85 -41.68 -6.03
C ALA A 43 2.50 -43.06 -6.26
N PHE A 44 3.51 -43.15 -7.13
CA PHE A 44 4.20 -44.41 -7.42
C PHE A 44 4.93 -44.99 -6.18
N PHE A 45 5.45 -44.13 -5.30
CA PHE A 45 6.13 -44.55 -4.07
C PHE A 45 5.17 -45.08 -2.99
N MET A 46 3.94 -44.54 -2.92
CA MET A 46 2.91 -45.03 -2.00
C MET A 46 2.39 -46.43 -2.37
N ILE A 47 2.45 -46.81 -3.66
CA ILE A 47 2.00 -48.12 -4.15
C ILE A 47 3.08 -49.21 -3.95
N ALA A 48 4.36 -48.84 -3.99
CA ALA A 48 5.48 -49.77 -3.81
C ALA A 48 5.85 -50.07 -2.34
N GLY A 49 5.21 -49.39 -1.37
CA GLY A 49 5.61 -49.40 0.04
C GLY A 49 4.93 -50.43 0.96
N VAL A 50 4.02 -51.28 0.47
CA VAL A 50 3.22 -52.20 1.31
C VAL A 50 3.48 -53.67 0.96
N THR A 51 4.55 -54.25 1.52
CA THR A 51 4.64 -55.70 1.81
C THR A 51 5.66 -55.99 2.94
N THR A 52 5.19 -56.08 4.17
CA THR A 52 5.79 -56.97 5.21
C THR A 52 4.65 -57.57 6.04
N PRO A 53 4.74 -58.83 6.51
CA PRO A 53 3.60 -59.56 7.07
C PRO A 53 3.46 -59.41 8.59
N THR A 54 2.22 -59.55 9.05
CA THR A 54 1.81 -59.58 10.47
C THR A 54 2.00 -60.97 11.07
N ASP A 55 2.37 -61.05 12.36
CA ASP A 55 2.01 -62.21 13.19
C ASP A 55 1.69 -61.79 14.65
N GLN A 56 1.14 -62.73 15.43
CA GLN A 56 0.31 -62.57 16.65
C GLN A 56 1.14 -62.24 17.94
N SER A 57 0.59 -62.08 19.17
CA SER A 57 -0.77 -62.32 19.74
C SER A 57 -1.10 -61.45 20.98
N GLN A 58 -2.40 -61.36 21.31
CA GLN A 58 -3.07 -61.36 22.64
C GLN A 58 -2.48 -60.54 23.84
N ALA A 59 -3.21 -59.56 24.40
CA ALA A 59 -4.23 -59.67 25.47
C ALA A 59 -3.61 -59.33 26.88
N ASP A 60 -4.28 -58.75 27.87
CA ASP A 60 -5.72 -58.51 28.07
C ASP A 60 -6.01 -57.32 29.02
N ASP A 61 -7.31 -57.00 29.15
CA ASP A 61 -8.00 -56.38 30.31
C ASP A 61 -8.08 -54.84 30.53
N LYS A 62 -9.15 -54.48 31.25
CA LYS A 62 -9.77 -53.16 31.51
C LYS A 62 -10.18 -53.15 33.01
N PRO A 63 -10.45 -52.01 33.66
CA PRO A 63 -11.78 -51.42 33.50
C PRO A 63 -11.81 -49.87 33.59
N LYS A 64 -13.01 -49.32 33.62
CA LYS A 64 -13.34 -47.89 33.45
C LYS A 64 -14.07 -47.36 34.71
N ALA A 65 -14.21 -46.03 34.80
CA ALA A 65 -15.03 -45.25 35.75
C ALA A 65 -14.33 -44.87 37.08
N LYS A 66 -14.71 -43.79 37.79
CA LYS A 66 -15.88 -42.88 37.65
C LYS A 66 -15.58 -41.47 38.21
N LYS A 67 -16.49 -40.52 37.97
CA LYS A 67 -16.47 -39.11 38.43
C LYS A 67 -16.48 -38.96 39.97
N SER A 68 -15.96 -37.82 40.46
CA SER A 68 -16.73 -36.98 41.41
C SER A 68 -16.29 -35.51 41.32
N ALA A 69 -17.13 -34.60 41.82
CA ALA A 69 -16.92 -33.15 41.88
C ALA A 69 -17.41 -32.62 43.25
N THR A 70 -16.93 -31.47 43.73
CA THR A 70 -17.55 -30.59 44.75
C THR A 70 -16.70 -29.32 44.97
N THR A 71 -17.30 -28.15 44.67
CA THR A 71 -17.44 -26.89 45.47
C THR A 71 -16.20 -26.33 46.21
N ALA A 72 -15.67 -25.09 46.07
CA ALA A 72 -16.16 -23.71 45.79
C ALA A 72 -16.33 -22.77 47.02
N SER A 73 -15.50 -21.71 47.11
CA SER A 73 -15.71 -20.36 47.72
C SER A 73 -14.41 -19.54 47.60
N GLN A 74 -14.39 -18.29 47.07
CA GLN A 74 -14.77 -17.00 47.69
C GLN A 74 -13.90 -16.62 48.92
N SER A 75 -13.42 -15.37 49.15
CA SER A 75 -13.56 -14.08 48.44
C SER A 75 -12.58 -12.98 48.96
N LYS A 76 -12.64 -11.78 48.32
CA LYS A 76 -12.17 -10.40 48.70
C LYS A 76 -10.86 -9.96 48.03
N LYS A 77 -10.72 -8.84 47.30
CA LYS A 77 -11.36 -7.50 47.24
C LYS A 77 -10.99 -6.52 48.38
N SER A 78 -10.18 -5.53 48.03
CA SER A 78 -9.97 -4.24 48.73
C SER A 78 -9.81 -3.12 47.70
N ALA A 79 -10.32 -1.92 47.98
CA ALA A 79 -10.20 -0.74 47.10
C ALA A 79 -10.32 0.58 47.88
N ALA A 80 -9.51 1.58 47.52
CA ALA A 80 -9.60 3.03 47.81
C ALA A 80 -8.52 3.71 46.91
N THR A 81 -8.67 4.84 46.18
CA THR A 81 -9.46 6.09 46.34
C THR A 81 -8.91 6.97 47.47
N SER A 82 -8.47 8.22 47.31
CA SER A 82 -8.24 9.14 46.16
C SER A 82 -7.58 10.44 46.66
N SER A 83 -6.87 11.22 45.83
CA SER A 83 -7.11 12.67 45.62
C SER A 83 -5.95 13.43 44.94
N SER A 84 -6.35 14.51 44.28
CA SER A 84 -5.69 15.46 43.38
C SER A 84 -4.49 16.27 43.91
N ALA A 85 -3.60 16.65 42.98
CA ALA A 85 -3.14 18.03 42.83
C ALA A 85 -2.81 18.32 41.36
N ALA A 86 -3.20 19.50 40.85
CA ALA A 86 -2.90 19.94 39.49
C ALA A 86 -1.70 20.89 39.48
N ALA A 87 -0.81 20.73 38.50
CA ALA A 87 0.18 21.74 38.15
C ALA A 87 0.38 21.74 36.63
N THR A 88 0.11 22.88 36.00
CA THR A 88 0.25 23.09 34.55
C THR A 88 1.71 23.11 34.15
N GLN A 89 2.12 22.24 33.22
CA GLN A 89 3.30 22.51 32.39
C GLN A 89 3.18 21.84 31.02
N SER A 90 3.33 22.65 29.97
CA SER A 90 3.33 22.21 28.58
C SER A 90 4.67 21.55 28.24
N SER A 91 4.67 20.24 27.97
CA SER A 91 5.86 19.51 27.51
C SER A 91 5.49 18.41 26.52
N SER A 92 5.18 18.81 25.28
CA SER A 92 4.96 17.89 24.16
C SER A 92 6.28 17.33 23.61
N THR A 93 7.10 16.70 24.47
CA THR A 93 8.34 16.02 24.07
C THR A 93 8.72 14.91 25.05
N ASN A 94 8.31 13.67 24.77
CA ASN A 94 9.02 12.42 25.12
C ASN A 94 8.17 11.22 24.67
N VAL A 95 8.54 10.59 23.55
CA VAL A 95 8.06 9.26 23.16
C VAL A 95 9.25 8.48 22.57
N ASP A 96 9.66 7.41 23.25
CA ASP A 96 10.44 6.24 22.78
C ASP A 96 11.68 6.37 21.86
N GLN A 97 12.33 7.54 21.73
CA GLN A 97 13.60 7.65 20.98
C GLN A 97 14.77 6.82 21.54
N LYS A 98 14.62 6.10 22.66
CA LYS A 98 15.68 5.31 23.29
C LYS A 98 15.97 3.96 22.61
N GLN A 99 15.27 3.61 21.53
CA GLN A 99 15.47 2.37 20.77
C GLN A 99 15.85 2.57 19.29
N GLN A 100 15.92 3.82 18.80
CA GLN A 100 16.37 4.12 17.43
C GLN A 100 17.79 4.71 17.42
N THR A 101 18.50 4.47 16.31
CA THR A 101 19.80 5.08 16.00
C THR A 101 19.62 6.47 15.39
N ASP A 102 20.71 7.25 15.28
CA ASP A 102 20.71 8.54 14.56
C ASP A 102 20.28 8.41 13.08
N SER A 103 20.45 7.21 12.49
CA SER A 103 19.98 6.84 11.15
C SER A 103 18.51 6.38 11.09
N GLY A 104 17.78 6.43 12.21
CA GLY A 104 16.36 6.05 12.31
C GLY A 104 16.08 4.54 12.40
N LEU A 105 17.11 3.68 12.36
CA LEU A 105 16.99 2.22 12.44
C LEU A 105 16.73 1.76 13.88
N LEU A 106 16.18 0.55 14.07
CA LEU A 106 16.18 -0.04 15.41
C LEU A 106 17.61 -0.43 15.84
N ALA A 107 17.94 -0.18 17.11
CA ALA A 107 19.20 -0.61 17.69
C ALA A 107 19.40 -2.13 17.49
N PHE A 108 20.49 -2.52 16.82
CA PHE A 108 20.72 -3.91 16.44
C PHE A 108 21.01 -4.79 17.67
N THR A 109 20.16 -5.78 17.93
CA THR A 109 20.31 -6.70 19.07
C THR A 109 20.54 -8.16 18.68
N GLY A 110 20.54 -8.47 17.38
CA GLY A 110 20.59 -9.85 16.88
C GLY A 110 19.38 -10.70 17.30
N LYS A 111 18.24 -10.06 17.61
CA LYS A 111 16.97 -10.68 18.00
C LYS A 111 15.81 -9.99 17.29
N ARG A 112 14.69 -10.71 17.08
CA ARG A 112 13.45 -10.12 16.57
C ARG A 112 12.99 -8.99 17.50
N GLN A 113 12.82 -7.80 16.95
CA GLN A 113 12.31 -6.62 17.66
C GLN A 113 11.12 -6.04 16.89
N MET A 114 10.15 -5.48 17.60
CA MET A 114 9.07 -4.71 16.99
C MET A 114 8.66 -3.58 17.92
N VAL A 115 8.61 -2.36 17.40
CA VAL A 115 8.30 -1.12 18.10
C VAL A 115 7.20 -0.40 17.32
N MET A 116 6.21 0.13 18.02
CA MET A 116 5.11 0.85 17.40
C MET A 116 4.81 2.11 18.22
N GLY A 117 4.72 3.24 17.54
CA GLY A 117 4.41 4.51 18.19
C GLY A 117 3.05 4.47 18.88
N ASP A 118 2.87 5.31 19.89
CA ASP A 118 1.56 5.50 20.49
C ASP A 118 0.55 6.03 19.47
N LEU A 119 -0.73 5.71 19.70
CA LEU A 119 -1.81 6.36 18.96
C LEU A 119 -1.78 7.85 19.31
N ASP A 120 -1.95 8.71 18.30
CA ASP A 120 -1.93 10.16 18.53
C ASP A 120 -3.22 10.66 19.20
N ARG A 121 -3.33 11.99 19.41
CA ARG A 121 -4.50 12.63 20.03
C ARG A 121 -5.84 12.38 19.30
N LEU A 122 -5.81 11.93 18.04
CA LEU A 122 -6.99 11.59 17.24
C LEU A 122 -7.22 10.07 17.19
N GLY A 123 -6.40 9.26 17.88
CA GLY A 123 -6.45 7.80 17.83
C GLY A 123 -5.83 7.20 16.57
N ARG A 124 -5.02 7.95 15.83
CA ARG A 124 -4.36 7.49 14.60
C ARG A 124 -3.07 6.72 14.93
N ALA A 125 -2.79 5.65 14.20
CA ALA A 125 -1.49 4.97 14.26
C ALA A 125 -0.39 5.91 13.73
N THR A 126 0.80 5.86 14.33
CA THR A 126 1.87 6.83 14.07
C THR A 126 3.08 6.23 13.34
N TYR A 127 3.51 5.02 13.71
CA TYR A 127 4.43 4.19 12.94
C TYR A 127 4.42 2.74 13.46
N SER A 128 4.90 1.82 12.63
CA SER A 128 5.19 0.44 13.01
C SER A 128 6.56 0.05 12.44
N HIS A 129 7.44 -0.46 13.29
CA HIS A 129 8.85 -0.73 12.97
C HIS A 129 9.22 -2.13 13.44
N ILE A 130 9.78 -2.96 12.56
CA ILE A 130 10.23 -4.32 12.86
C ILE A 130 11.68 -4.54 12.45
N GLN A 131 12.42 -5.33 13.22
CA GLN A 131 13.72 -5.89 12.86
C GLN A 131 13.66 -7.41 13.03
N LEU A 132 13.83 -8.19 11.94
CA LEU A 132 13.61 -9.65 11.94
C LEU A 132 14.46 -10.42 10.92
N GLN A 133 14.54 -11.75 11.08
CA GLN A 133 15.00 -12.69 10.04
C GLN A 133 13.84 -13.54 9.48
N ASP A 134 14.06 -14.22 8.35
CA ASP A 134 13.14 -15.22 7.74
C ASP A 134 12.55 -16.22 8.77
N LYS A 135 13.39 -16.79 9.63
CA LYS A 135 12.99 -17.75 10.68
C LYS A 135 12.00 -17.19 11.73
N ASP A 136 11.90 -15.86 11.84
CA ASP A 136 11.12 -15.14 12.86
C ASP A 136 9.70 -14.78 12.39
N GLU A 137 9.37 -15.10 11.13
CA GLU A 137 8.05 -14.93 10.53
C GLU A 137 6.99 -15.83 11.20
N PRO A 138 5.71 -15.39 11.24
CA PRO A 138 4.67 -16.05 12.02
C PRO A 138 4.16 -17.32 11.33
N LYS A 139 4.39 -18.45 12.01
CA LYS A 139 3.94 -19.79 11.59
C LYS A 139 2.43 -20.01 11.79
N VAL A 140 1.76 -19.11 12.50
CA VAL A 140 0.31 -19.15 12.74
C VAL A 140 -0.40 -18.51 11.54
N LYS A 141 -1.51 -19.11 11.11
CA LYS A 141 -2.34 -18.54 10.03
C LYS A 141 -3.03 -17.25 10.50
N ARG A 142 -2.93 -16.18 9.69
CA ARG A 142 -3.68 -14.92 9.87
C ARG A 142 -5.16 -15.17 10.14
N ALA A 143 -5.76 -14.38 11.02
CA ALA A 143 -7.20 -14.39 11.24
C ALA A 143 -7.93 -14.12 9.91
N ALA A 144 -9.00 -14.89 9.62
CA ALA A 144 -9.72 -14.79 8.35
C ALA A 144 -10.37 -13.40 8.11
N LYS A 145 -10.56 -12.61 9.19
CA LYS A 145 -11.08 -11.25 9.14
C LYS A 145 -10.60 -10.48 10.38
N LEU A 146 -10.09 -9.27 10.17
CA LEU A 146 -9.79 -8.32 11.24
C LEU A 146 -11.09 -7.73 11.82
N LYS A 147 -11.10 -7.48 13.12
CA LYS A 147 -12.21 -6.94 13.90
C LYS A 147 -12.03 -5.47 14.27
N TYR A 148 -10.81 -5.04 14.56
CA TYR A 148 -10.52 -3.66 14.96
C TYR A 148 -10.85 -2.68 13.82
N ASN A 149 -11.45 -1.55 14.16
CA ASN A 149 -11.70 -0.45 13.23
C ASN A 149 -10.78 0.71 13.63
N PRO A 150 -9.74 1.03 12.85
CA PRO A 150 -8.98 2.25 13.08
C PRO A 150 -9.86 3.49 12.85
N VAL A 151 -9.40 4.64 13.32
CA VAL A 151 -10.16 5.89 13.16
C VAL A 151 -10.35 6.25 11.69
N GLY A 152 -11.48 6.91 11.38
CA GLY A 152 -11.92 7.13 9.99
C GLY A 152 -12.42 5.87 9.25
N TRP A 153 -12.47 4.69 9.87
CA TRP A 153 -12.90 3.46 9.19
C TRP A 153 -14.36 3.51 8.69
N HIS A 154 -14.48 3.69 7.38
CA HIS A 154 -15.68 3.37 6.60
C HIS A 154 -15.29 2.44 5.44
N ASN A 155 -16.25 1.68 4.92
CA ASN A 155 -16.01 0.85 3.74
C ASN A 155 -17.21 0.83 2.80
N PHE A 156 -16.93 0.96 1.52
CA PHE A 156 -17.90 1.13 0.44
C PHE A 156 -17.62 0.10 -0.65
N LYS A 157 -18.67 -0.37 -1.33
CA LYS A 157 -18.51 -1.13 -2.57
C LYS A 157 -18.57 -0.18 -3.76
N PHE A 158 -17.50 -0.11 -4.53
CA PHE A 158 -17.45 0.69 -5.75
C PHE A 158 -17.47 -0.20 -6.99
N TYR A 159 -18.14 0.29 -8.02
CA TYR A 159 -18.01 -0.22 -9.37
C TYR A 159 -16.59 0.05 -9.89
N TYR A 160 -16.11 -0.77 -10.83
CA TYR A 160 -14.81 -0.58 -11.47
C TYR A 160 -14.83 -1.15 -12.89
N GLY A 161 -13.84 -0.73 -13.71
CA GLY A 161 -13.75 -1.13 -15.11
C GLY A 161 -14.90 -0.54 -15.95
N ASP A 162 -15.69 -1.41 -16.56
CA ASP A 162 -16.85 -1.08 -17.40
C ASP A 162 -18.14 -0.80 -16.60
N GLY A 163 -18.09 -0.85 -15.27
CA GLY A 163 -19.26 -0.69 -14.41
C GLY A 163 -20.05 -1.97 -14.15
N THR A 164 -19.61 -3.14 -14.64
CA THR A 164 -20.30 -4.43 -14.43
C THR A 164 -19.92 -5.13 -13.12
N LYS A 165 -18.84 -4.70 -12.45
CA LYS A 165 -18.25 -5.39 -11.28
C LYS A 165 -18.06 -4.41 -10.13
N GLN A 166 -18.24 -4.90 -8.91
CA GLN A 166 -17.99 -4.16 -7.68
C GLN A 166 -16.90 -4.81 -6.81
N ALA A 167 -16.17 -3.97 -6.08
CA ALA A 167 -15.22 -4.37 -5.06
C ALA A 167 -15.29 -3.45 -3.83
N TRP A 168 -14.84 -3.93 -2.68
CA TRP A 168 -14.68 -3.09 -1.48
C TRP A 168 -13.48 -2.17 -1.65
N VAL A 169 -13.64 -0.90 -1.32
CA VAL A 169 -12.61 0.13 -1.50
C VAL A 169 -11.55 0.07 -0.43
N MET A 170 -11.97 -0.08 0.84
CA MET A 170 -11.09 0.03 2.00
C MET A 170 -10.79 -1.33 2.62
N ASN A 171 -9.56 -1.49 3.08
CA ASN A 171 -9.07 -2.55 3.93
C ASN A 171 -8.65 -1.96 5.27
N ARG A 172 -8.76 -2.75 6.34
CA ARG A 172 -7.99 -2.50 7.56
C ARG A 172 -6.57 -2.97 7.21
N GLY A 173 -5.82 -2.05 6.63
CA GLY A 173 -4.48 -2.30 6.12
C GLY A 173 -3.49 -2.33 7.26
N HIS A 174 -2.45 -3.15 7.10
CA HIS A 174 -1.39 -3.24 8.08
C HIS A 174 -0.28 -2.27 7.70
N LEU A 175 0.24 -1.53 8.68
CA LEU A 175 1.48 -0.77 8.48
C LEU A 175 2.62 -1.75 8.18
N VAL A 176 2.99 -2.61 9.14
CA VAL A 176 3.88 -3.75 8.89
C VAL A 176 3.03 -5.01 8.68
N GLY A 177 3.08 -5.56 7.48
CA GLY A 177 2.27 -6.68 7.01
C GLY A 177 2.33 -7.92 7.90
N TYR A 178 1.27 -8.72 7.84
CA TYR A 178 1.10 -9.89 8.71
C TYR A 178 2.29 -10.85 8.63
N GLN A 179 2.86 -11.05 7.44
CA GLN A 179 3.96 -11.99 7.24
C GLN A 179 5.25 -11.64 8.00
N PHE A 180 5.40 -10.37 8.42
CA PHE A 180 6.50 -9.96 9.30
C PHE A 180 6.03 -9.77 10.75
N SER A 181 4.91 -9.07 10.95
CA SER A 181 4.45 -8.67 12.28
C SER A 181 3.77 -9.79 13.08
N GLY A 182 3.01 -10.68 12.42
CA GLY A 182 2.14 -11.66 13.06
C GLY A 182 0.91 -11.07 13.76
N LEU A 183 0.71 -9.75 13.68
CA LEU A 183 -0.35 -9.02 14.37
C LEU A 183 -1.67 -9.07 13.59
N ASN A 184 -2.81 -9.19 14.27
CA ASN A 184 -4.12 -9.16 13.60
C ASN A 184 -4.86 -7.85 13.89
N ASP A 185 -5.24 -7.62 15.15
CA ASP A 185 -6.13 -6.53 15.56
C ASP A 185 -5.42 -5.50 16.45
N GLU A 186 -4.13 -5.27 16.21
CA GLU A 186 -3.32 -4.27 16.95
C GLU A 186 -3.59 -2.86 16.41
N PRO A 187 -4.17 -1.94 17.21
CA PRO A 187 -4.49 -0.58 16.78
C PRO A 187 -3.30 0.19 16.21
N LYS A 188 -2.11 0.05 16.81
CA LYS A 188 -0.90 0.79 16.39
C LYS A 188 -0.32 0.30 15.06
N ASN A 189 -0.78 -0.84 14.54
CA ASN A 189 -0.34 -1.41 13.27
C ASN A 189 -1.44 -1.41 12.19
N LEU A 190 -2.55 -0.67 12.39
CA LEU A 190 -3.70 -0.67 11.48
C LEU A 190 -4.16 0.74 11.09
N VAL A 191 -4.35 0.97 9.79
CA VAL A 191 -4.97 2.17 9.23
C VAL A 191 -6.01 1.82 8.15
N PRO A 192 -6.93 2.73 7.78
CA PRO A 192 -7.75 2.55 6.58
C PRO A 192 -6.89 2.72 5.32
N GLU A 193 -6.75 1.65 4.55
CA GLU A 193 -5.98 1.64 3.29
C GLU A 193 -6.89 1.26 2.13
N THR A 194 -6.67 1.82 0.95
CA THR A 194 -7.38 1.33 -0.23
C THR A 194 -6.94 -0.09 -0.58
N ALA A 195 -7.83 -0.90 -1.17
CA ALA A 195 -7.47 -2.20 -1.74
C ALA A 195 -6.38 -2.07 -2.81
N TRP A 196 -6.33 -0.93 -3.51
CA TRP A 196 -5.30 -0.60 -4.48
C TRP A 196 -3.92 -0.43 -3.83
N MET A 197 -3.79 0.39 -2.80
CA MET A 197 -2.52 0.58 -2.08
C MET A 197 -2.14 -0.66 -1.25
N ASN A 198 -3.09 -1.31 -0.58
CA ASN A 198 -2.80 -2.50 0.22
C ASN A 198 -2.38 -3.70 -0.67
N ALA A 199 -3.07 -3.96 -1.79
CA ALA A 199 -2.98 -5.25 -2.51
C ALA A 199 -2.77 -5.13 -4.03
N GLY A 200 -2.62 -3.91 -4.56
CA GLY A 200 -2.29 -3.66 -5.97
C GLY A 200 -3.46 -3.80 -6.95
N ASN A 201 -4.68 -4.04 -6.46
CA ASN A 201 -5.86 -4.33 -7.29
C ASN A 201 -7.15 -4.05 -6.52
N TYR A 202 -8.26 -3.77 -7.23
CA TYR A 202 -9.59 -3.61 -6.63
C TYR A 202 -10.06 -4.87 -5.89
N LYS A 203 -9.73 -6.06 -6.42
CA LYS A 203 -10.13 -7.35 -5.84
C LYS A 203 -9.05 -8.40 -6.06
N GLY A 204 -8.70 -9.12 -4.99
CA GLY A 204 -7.60 -10.08 -5.01
C GLY A 204 -6.26 -9.39 -4.74
N MET A 205 -5.20 -9.87 -5.36
CA MET A 205 -3.83 -9.43 -5.12
C MET A 205 -3.09 -9.25 -6.46
N ASN A 206 -2.22 -8.26 -6.53
CA ASN A 206 -1.35 -7.97 -7.68
C ASN A 206 0.01 -7.46 -7.18
N ASP A 207 0.93 -8.38 -6.91
CA ASP A 207 2.30 -8.14 -6.45
C ASP A 207 3.23 -7.49 -7.50
N SER A 208 2.70 -7.17 -8.69
CA SER A 208 3.42 -6.47 -9.75
C SER A 208 3.10 -4.97 -9.80
N ASN A 209 2.16 -4.48 -8.97
CA ASN A 209 1.80 -3.07 -8.90
C ASN A 209 2.70 -2.30 -7.92
N GLN A 210 3.59 -1.45 -8.45
CA GLN A 210 4.52 -0.63 -7.67
C GLN A 210 3.85 0.47 -6.82
N ASP A 211 2.55 0.74 -7.01
CA ASP A 211 1.76 1.61 -6.15
C ASP A 211 1.20 0.89 -4.90
N SER A 212 1.66 -0.34 -4.60
CA SER A 212 1.10 -1.16 -3.52
C SER A 212 2.10 -1.74 -2.54
N MET A 213 1.73 -1.76 -1.26
CA MET A 213 2.46 -2.37 -0.14
C MET A 213 2.92 -3.79 -0.49
N LEU A 214 2.00 -4.60 -1.01
CA LEU A 214 2.22 -5.99 -1.42
C LEU A 214 3.40 -6.18 -2.40
N PHE A 215 3.68 -5.21 -3.28
CA PHE A 215 4.83 -5.29 -4.19
C PHE A 215 6.15 -5.29 -3.41
N TYR A 216 6.27 -4.44 -2.39
CA TYR A 216 7.49 -4.29 -1.59
C TYR A 216 7.60 -5.41 -0.58
N GLU A 217 6.53 -5.68 0.19
CA GLU A 217 6.54 -6.70 1.23
C GLU A 217 6.85 -8.10 0.67
N ASN A 218 6.25 -8.52 -0.45
CA ASN A 218 6.58 -9.82 -1.06
C ASN A 218 8.03 -9.91 -1.55
N ARG A 219 8.67 -8.79 -1.88
CA ARG A 219 10.08 -8.76 -2.32
C ARG A 219 11.05 -8.68 -1.14
N LEU A 220 10.65 -8.06 -0.03
CA LEU A 220 11.38 -8.07 1.23
C LEU A 220 11.34 -9.48 1.88
N ASP A 221 10.19 -10.16 1.85
CA ASP A 221 10.02 -11.59 2.17
C ASP A 221 10.96 -12.45 1.30
N SER A 222 10.91 -12.26 -0.02
CA SER A 222 11.80 -12.96 -0.94
C SER A 222 13.28 -12.62 -0.71
N TRP A 223 13.61 -11.43 -0.21
CA TRP A 223 14.98 -11.07 0.14
C TRP A 223 15.43 -11.79 1.41
N LEU A 224 14.61 -11.81 2.47
CA LEU A 224 14.86 -12.56 3.71
C LEU A 224 15.07 -14.05 3.43
N ALA A 225 14.18 -14.68 2.67
CA ALA A 225 14.24 -16.10 2.32
C ALA A 225 15.48 -16.50 1.50
N ASN A 226 16.10 -15.55 0.78
CA ASN A 226 17.36 -15.77 0.06
C ASN A 226 18.61 -15.39 0.91
N HIS A 227 18.44 -14.74 2.05
CA HIS A 227 19.51 -14.29 2.94
C HIS A 227 19.24 -14.66 4.41
N PRO A 228 19.11 -15.95 4.76
CA PRO A 228 18.62 -16.40 6.09
C PRO A 228 19.51 -16.04 7.29
N ASN A 229 20.73 -15.55 7.04
CA ASN A 229 21.68 -15.08 8.07
C ASN A 229 21.65 -13.55 8.26
N TYR A 230 20.94 -12.81 7.40
CA TYR A 230 20.78 -11.37 7.51
C TYR A 230 19.45 -11.02 8.19
N TRP A 231 19.32 -9.75 8.53
CA TRP A 231 18.12 -9.15 9.10
C TRP A 231 17.54 -8.15 8.12
N LEU A 232 16.22 -8.02 8.16
CA LEU A 232 15.51 -6.87 7.61
C LEU A 232 15.19 -5.93 8.77
N ASP A 233 15.53 -4.67 8.62
CA ASP A 233 15.02 -3.55 9.42
C ASP A 233 14.02 -2.78 8.54
N TYR A 234 12.77 -2.66 8.99
CA TYR A 234 11.65 -2.19 8.19
C TYR A 234 10.67 -1.35 9.03
N GLN A 235 10.51 -0.08 8.67
CA GLN A 235 9.53 0.83 9.25
C GLN A 235 8.47 1.23 8.22
N VAL A 236 7.21 1.32 8.67
CA VAL A 236 6.10 1.90 7.90
C VAL A 236 5.45 3.02 8.70
N THR A 237 5.38 4.18 8.06
CA THR A 237 4.94 5.44 8.68
C THR A 237 3.77 6.03 7.87
N PRO A 238 2.53 6.06 8.42
CA PRO A 238 1.41 6.75 7.80
C PRO A 238 1.61 8.27 7.80
N ILE A 239 1.31 8.92 6.67
CA ILE A 239 1.44 10.37 6.48
C ILE A 239 0.03 10.97 6.39
N TYR A 240 -0.30 11.81 7.37
CA TYR A 240 -1.57 12.54 7.45
C TYR A 240 -1.38 14.02 7.11
N GLN A 241 -2.43 14.70 6.63
CA GLN A 241 -2.45 16.17 6.55
C GLN A 241 -3.34 16.72 7.67
N GLY A 242 -2.76 17.51 8.59
CA GLY A 242 -3.49 18.09 9.72
C GLY A 242 -4.25 17.05 10.55
N ASP A 243 -5.56 17.27 10.69
CA ASP A 243 -6.47 16.45 11.50
C ASP A 243 -7.20 15.37 10.68
N GLU A 244 -6.73 15.06 9.46
CA GLU A 244 -7.29 13.97 8.64
C GLU A 244 -7.19 12.61 9.31
N LEU A 245 -8.28 11.84 9.31
CA LEU A 245 -8.34 10.52 9.96
C LEU A 245 -7.74 9.40 9.09
N ILE A 246 -7.67 9.61 7.77
CA ILE A 246 -7.09 8.67 6.80
C ILE A 246 -5.71 9.17 6.39
N PRO A 247 -4.66 8.32 6.37
CA PRO A 247 -3.37 8.76 5.85
C PRO A 247 -3.50 8.99 4.34
N ARG A 248 -2.93 10.10 3.86
CA ARG A 248 -2.81 10.42 2.43
C ARG A 248 -1.83 9.49 1.73
N GLN A 249 -0.76 9.13 2.44
CA GLN A 249 0.32 8.30 1.94
C GLN A 249 0.84 7.38 3.06
N VAL A 250 1.60 6.36 2.71
CA VAL A 250 2.46 5.61 3.64
C VAL A 250 3.90 5.65 3.14
N LYS A 251 4.84 5.88 4.06
CA LYS A 251 6.29 5.80 3.81
C LYS A 251 6.81 4.47 4.32
N LEU A 252 7.51 3.75 3.46
CA LEU A 252 8.20 2.49 3.74
C LEU A 252 9.70 2.79 3.77
N ASP A 253 10.35 2.44 4.87
CA ASP A 253 11.80 2.57 5.06
C ASP A 253 12.37 1.18 5.32
N TYR A 254 13.33 0.73 4.53
CA TYR A 254 13.92 -0.60 4.70
C TYR A 254 15.41 -0.66 4.41
N VAL A 255 16.12 -1.48 5.19
CA VAL A 255 17.53 -1.81 4.99
C VAL A 255 17.81 -3.24 5.46
N GLY A 256 18.80 -3.89 4.84
CA GLY A 256 19.31 -5.16 5.35
C GLY A 256 20.40 -4.92 6.39
N LEU A 257 20.55 -5.81 7.37
CA LEU A 257 21.68 -5.80 8.31
C LEU A 257 22.40 -7.15 8.30
N ASP A 258 23.73 -7.14 8.30
CA ASP A 258 24.52 -8.35 8.50
C ASP A 258 24.57 -8.78 9.97
N SER A 259 25.28 -9.88 10.28
CA SER A 259 25.38 -10.41 11.65
C SER A 259 26.14 -9.51 12.63
N SER A 260 26.79 -8.44 12.15
CA SER A 260 27.42 -7.39 12.97
C SER A 260 26.59 -6.11 13.10
N GLY A 261 25.42 -6.06 12.45
CA GLY A 261 24.55 -4.87 12.41
C GLY A 261 24.95 -3.85 11.35
N LYS A 262 25.84 -4.20 10.42
CA LYS A 262 26.24 -3.31 9.31
C LYS A 262 25.17 -3.30 8.22
N THR A 263 24.88 -2.11 7.68
CA THR A 263 23.84 -1.92 6.66
C THR A 263 24.19 -2.53 5.30
N LEU A 264 23.16 -3.06 4.64
CA LEU A 264 23.14 -3.67 3.32
C LEU A 264 22.00 -3.03 2.52
N VAL A 265 22.33 -2.30 1.46
CA VAL A 265 21.31 -1.65 0.61
C VAL A 265 20.46 -2.70 -0.10
N ILE A 266 19.15 -2.67 0.14
CA ILE A 266 18.17 -3.48 -0.57
C ILE A 266 17.62 -2.69 -1.76
N LYS A 267 17.53 -3.33 -2.93
CA LYS A 267 16.93 -2.78 -4.16
C LYS A 267 15.90 -3.75 -4.72
N LEU A 268 14.66 -3.29 -4.87
CA LEU A 268 13.49 -4.10 -5.24
C LEU A 268 13.04 -3.88 -6.69
N GLY A 269 13.63 -2.90 -7.39
CA GLY A 269 13.41 -2.60 -8.80
C GLY A 269 12.22 -1.68 -9.06
N SER A 270 11.88 -0.81 -8.12
CA SER A 270 10.86 0.23 -8.33
C SER A 270 11.46 1.59 -8.62
N GLY A 271 10.81 2.35 -9.51
CA GLY A 271 11.13 3.76 -9.75
C GLY A 271 10.76 4.69 -8.59
N LYS A 272 10.13 4.19 -7.52
CA LYS A 272 9.84 4.94 -6.29
C LYS A 272 10.93 4.80 -5.21
N GLU A 273 11.94 3.96 -5.43
CA GLU A 273 13.03 3.76 -4.47
C GLU A 273 14.00 4.94 -4.48
N SER A 274 14.29 5.48 -3.31
CA SER A 274 15.40 6.42 -3.07
C SER A 274 16.22 5.91 -1.90
N THR A 275 17.56 5.98 -1.97
CA THR A 275 18.44 5.48 -0.90
C THR A 275 19.23 6.63 -0.29
N ASP A 276 19.27 6.72 1.03
CA ASP A 276 20.03 7.76 1.76
C ASP A 276 21.53 7.44 1.89
N SER A 277 22.26 8.31 2.59
CA SER A 277 23.70 8.14 2.89
C SER A 277 24.01 7.00 3.86
N ASN A 278 23.02 6.50 4.62
CA ASN A 278 23.16 5.39 5.56
C ASN A 278 22.90 4.02 4.89
N GLY A 279 22.36 4.05 3.66
CA GLY A 279 21.98 2.87 2.88
C GLY A 279 20.52 2.44 3.07
N VAL A 280 19.69 3.25 3.72
CA VAL A 280 18.26 3.00 3.92
C VAL A 280 17.52 3.35 2.64
N THR A 281 16.69 2.44 2.15
CA THR A 281 15.82 2.69 1.00
C THR A 281 14.45 3.16 1.47
N HIS A 282 14.01 4.30 0.94
CA HIS A 282 12.73 4.94 1.20
C HIS A 282 11.81 4.84 -0.03
N VAL A 283 10.54 4.57 0.21
CA VAL A 283 9.45 4.54 -0.77
C VAL A 283 8.24 5.25 -0.18
N VAL A 284 7.53 6.05 -0.98
CA VAL A 284 6.23 6.64 -0.58
C VAL A 284 5.14 6.14 -1.53
N LEU A 285 4.03 5.66 -0.95
CA LEU A 285 2.86 5.15 -1.67
C LEU A 285 1.63 5.99 -1.36
N ASP A 286 0.84 6.32 -2.39
CA ASP A 286 -0.37 7.11 -2.26
C ASP A 286 -1.57 6.22 -1.88
N ASN A 287 -2.30 6.62 -0.82
CA ASN A 287 -3.49 5.90 -0.35
C ASN A 287 -4.72 6.30 -1.18
N VAL A 288 -4.67 5.99 -2.47
CA VAL A 288 -5.67 6.36 -3.50
C VAL A 288 -6.32 5.12 -4.10
N THR A 289 -7.43 5.29 -4.83
CA THR A 289 -8.03 4.23 -5.66
C THR A 289 -8.41 4.81 -7.02
N PRO A 290 -8.15 4.13 -8.16
CA PRO A 290 -8.46 4.72 -9.47
C PRO A 290 -9.95 4.88 -9.79
N ASN A 291 -10.84 4.20 -9.03
CA ASN A 291 -12.29 4.17 -9.25
C ASN A 291 -13.10 5.01 -8.25
N GLY A 292 -12.47 5.98 -7.58
CA GLY A 292 -13.19 6.86 -6.67
C GLY A 292 -12.34 7.95 -6.03
N THR A 293 -13.00 8.83 -5.29
CA THR A 293 -12.37 9.88 -4.48
C THR A 293 -12.55 9.59 -3.00
N ILE A 294 -11.56 9.96 -2.18
CA ILE A 294 -11.55 9.75 -0.73
C ILE A 294 -11.61 11.12 -0.06
N ASP A 295 -12.53 11.27 0.89
CA ASP A 295 -12.52 12.34 1.88
C ASP A 295 -11.67 11.86 3.05
N TYR A 296 -10.41 12.29 3.09
CA TYR A 296 -9.44 11.87 4.10
C TYR A 296 -9.74 12.46 5.49
N ALA A 297 -10.54 13.53 5.57
CA ALA A 297 -10.96 14.10 6.84
C ALA A 297 -11.98 13.21 7.55
N SER A 298 -13.00 12.72 6.84
CA SER A 298 -14.05 11.88 7.45
C SER A 298 -13.89 10.38 7.24
N GLY A 299 -13.08 9.95 6.28
CA GLY A 299 -12.98 8.56 5.83
C GLY A 299 -14.09 8.11 4.87
N ARG A 300 -14.97 9.01 4.46
CA ARG A 300 -15.95 8.74 3.40
C ARG A 300 -15.26 8.64 2.03
N ALA A 301 -15.92 7.99 1.08
CA ALA A 301 -15.45 7.93 -0.29
C ALA A 301 -16.63 7.97 -1.26
N THR A 302 -16.39 8.49 -2.47
CA THR A 302 -17.36 8.57 -3.57
C THR A 302 -16.85 7.80 -4.79
N ASN A 303 -17.72 7.01 -5.41
CA ASN A 303 -17.41 6.23 -6.61
C ASN A 303 -17.41 7.15 -7.85
N THR A 304 -16.42 7.01 -8.73
CA THR A 304 -16.34 7.74 -10.03
C THR A 304 -16.76 6.91 -11.25
N VAL A 305 -17.04 5.61 -11.07
CA VAL A 305 -17.47 4.67 -12.11
C VAL A 305 -18.98 4.39 -11.96
N ALA A 306 -19.75 4.72 -12.99
CA ALA A 306 -21.18 4.43 -13.05
C ALA A 306 -21.45 2.92 -13.18
N GLU A 307 -22.66 2.50 -12.79
CA GLU A 307 -23.14 1.13 -13.03
C GLU A 307 -23.45 0.90 -14.52
N ALA A 308 -23.02 -0.24 -15.05
CA ALA A 308 -23.33 -0.64 -16.41
C ALA A 308 -24.84 -0.91 -16.59
N GLY A 309 -25.45 -0.24 -17.57
CA GLY A 309 -26.88 -0.37 -17.88
C GLY A 309 -27.78 0.69 -17.25
N THR A 310 -27.29 1.45 -16.26
CA THR A 310 -28.02 2.57 -15.67
C THR A 310 -27.88 3.82 -16.54
N SER A 311 -28.63 3.84 -17.65
CA SER A 311 -28.74 5.02 -18.51
C SER A 311 -29.39 6.18 -17.74
N VAL A 312 -28.81 7.38 -17.89
CA VAL A 312 -29.16 8.56 -17.09
C VAL A 312 -30.56 9.06 -17.47
N ALA A 313 -31.56 8.59 -16.73
CA ALA A 313 -32.92 9.15 -16.74
C ALA A 313 -32.94 10.51 -16.01
N THR A 314 -32.34 11.53 -16.61
CA THR A 314 -32.32 12.89 -16.03
C THR A 314 -32.53 13.97 -17.09
N LYS A 315 -33.78 14.10 -17.56
CA LYS A 315 -34.38 15.36 -18.06
C LYS A 315 -35.89 15.23 -18.35
N LYS A 316 -36.72 15.25 -17.29
CA LYS A 316 -38.10 15.80 -17.30
C LYS A 316 -38.76 15.77 -15.91
N SER A 317 -38.49 16.78 -15.09
CA SER A 317 -39.49 17.29 -14.15
C SER A 317 -40.00 18.63 -14.69
N LYS A 318 -41.33 18.78 -14.66
CA LYS A 318 -42.09 19.72 -15.49
C LYS A 318 -41.84 21.19 -15.14
N SER A 319 -41.79 22.00 -16.20
CA SER A 319 -42.24 23.39 -16.18
C SER A 319 -43.60 23.52 -15.45
N SER A 320 -43.69 24.46 -14.52
CA SER A 320 -44.96 25.02 -14.05
C SER A 320 -44.98 26.52 -14.39
N LYS A 321 -46.02 26.96 -15.10
CA LYS A 321 -46.20 28.35 -15.53
C LYS A 321 -47.59 28.83 -15.10
N SER A 322 -47.60 29.75 -14.11
CA SER A 322 -48.49 30.93 -13.90
C SER A 322 -49.97 30.88 -14.37
N THR A 323 -51.01 31.39 -13.69
CA THR A 323 -51.20 32.35 -12.57
C THR A 323 -52.68 32.24 -12.08
N THR A 324 -53.14 32.76 -10.92
CA THR A 324 -53.80 34.10 -10.82
C THR A 324 -54.38 34.42 -9.41
N LYS A 325 -53.92 35.55 -8.81
CA LYS A 325 -54.54 36.57 -7.89
C LYS A 325 -55.50 36.24 -6.69
N LYS A 326 -55.08 36.66 -5.48
CA LYS A 326 -55.56 37.82 -4.64
C LYS A 326 -54.60 37.99 -3.43
N GLN A 327 -53.91 39.13 -3.18
CA GLN A 327 -54.29 40.35 -2.41
C GLN A 327 -54.70 40.04 -0.94
N GLU A 328 -54.15 40.60 0.14
CA GLU A 328 -53.61 41.96 0.52
C GLU A 328 -52.20 41.86 1.21
N GLN A 329 -51.23 42.80 1.22
CA GLN A 329 -51.09 44.24 1.59
C GLN A 329 -51.02 44.55 3.10
N SER A 330 -49.81 44.72 3.69
CA SER A 330 -49.20 45.98 4.18
C SER A 330 -47.97 45.64 5.08
N THR A 331 -46.92 46.43 5.36
CA THR A 331 -46.39 47.72 4.86
C THR A 331 -44.86 47.80 5.14
N ALA A 332 -44.11 48.59 4.37
CA ALA A 332 -42.67 48.87 4.52
C ALA A 332 -42.44 50.17 5.36
N PRO A 333 -41.33 50.98 5.29
CA PRO A 333 -40.04 50.93 4.55
C PRO A 333 -38.84 50.63 5.51
N ALA A 334 -37.54 50.91 5.29
CA ALA A 334 -36.71 51.60 4.27
C ALA A 334 -35.32 50.88 4.20
N THR A 335 -34.24 51.27 3.49
CA THR A 335 -33.85 52.49 2.74
C THR A 335 -33.08 52.08 1.44
N GLN A 336 -32.35 53.01 0.80
CA GLN A 336 -31.69 52.92 -0.51
C GLN A 336 -30.14 52.96 -0.43
N SER A 337 -29.47 52.41 -1.45
CA SER A 337 -28.55 53.12 -2.40
C SER A 337 -27.91 52.08 -3.35
N ASP A 338 -28.12 52.12 -4.68
CA ASP A 338 -27.41 52.88 -5.73
C ASP A 338 -25.91 52.50 -5.91
N ALA A 339 -25.32 52.34 -7.12
CA ALA A 339 -25.83 52.49 -8.50
C ALA A 339 -25.00 51.71 -9.58
N SER A 340 -25.54 51.69 -10.81
CA SER A 340 -24.96 51.44 -12.18
C SER A 340 -23.42 51.39 -12.39
N VAL A 341 -22.75 50.59 -13.25
CA VAL A 341 -22.96 49.93 -14.58
C VAL A 341 -21.99 50.48 -15.66
N ALA A 342 -21.22 49.57 -16.30
CA ALA A 342 -20.48 49.68 -17.59
C ALA A 342 -19.37 50.77 -17.72
N GLN A 343 -18.42 50.73 -18.67
CA GLN A 343 -18.33 50.01 -19.97
C GLN A 343 -16.86 49.69 -20.39
N SER A 344 -16.71 49.02 -21.53
CA SER A 344 -15.51 48.40 -22.14
C SER A 344 -14.50 49.32 -22.85
N THR A 345 -13.21 48.93 -22.90
CA THR A 345 -12.30 49.11 -24.07
C THR A 345 -11.13 48.11 -24.09
N THR A 346 -10.78 47.60 -25.28
CA THR A 346 -9.45 47.02 -25.63
C THR A 346 -8.94 47.79 -26.85
N PRO A 347 -7.61 48.00 -27.01
CA PRO A 347 -6.91 47.25 -28.07
C PRO A 347 -5.41 46.93 -27.83
N THR A 348 -5.01 45.74 -28.29
CA THR A 348 -3.84 45.39 -29.14
C THR A 348 -2.39 45.85 -28.81
N GLU A 349 -1.46 44.88 -28.93
CA GLU A 349 -0.18 44.90 -29.69
C GLU A 349 1.17 44.58 -28.99
N GLN A 350 1.81 43.52 -29.52
CA GLN A 350 3.25 43.20 -29.71
C GLN A 350 4.36 43.35 -28.64
N SER A 351 5.18 42.29 -28.60
CA SER A 351 6.63 42.25 -28.28
C SER A 351 7.02 42.56 -26.81
N THR A 352 8.10 42.05 -26.22
CA THR A 352 9.32 41.40 -26.74
C THR A 352 9.91 40.49 -25.64
N ALA A 353 10.70 39.46 -25.98
CA ALA A 353 11.56 38.80 -24.99
C ALA A 353 12.79 39.67 -24.66
N PRO A 354 13.32 39.58 -23.43
CA PRO A 354 14.75 39.31 -23.32
C PRO A 354 15.08 38.23 -22.26
N ALA A 355 16.22 37.57 -22.46
CA ALA A 355 16.75 36.56 -21.54
C ALA A 355 17.52 37.21 -20.37
N ALA A 356 17.40 36.63 -19.17
CA ALA A 356 18.29 36.89 -18.05
C ALA A 356 18.38 35.67 -17.10
N GLN A 357 19.60 35.37 -16.66
CA GLN A 357 19.96 34.48 -15.56
C GLN A 357 21.28 35.03 -14.97
N PRO A 358 21.66 34.74 -13.71
CA PRO A 358 20.89 34.17 -12.59
C PRO A 358 21.05 34.95 -11.26
N THR A 359 20.12 34.79 -10.31
CA THR A 359 20.39 34.96 -8.86
C THR A 359 19.52 34.02 -8.03
N GLN A 360 20.08 33.45 -6.97
CA GLN A 360 19.40 32.51 -6.06
C GLN A 360 18.70 33.24 -4.91
N SER A 361 17.46 32.83 -4.58
CA SER A 361 17.01 32.69 -3.18
C SER A 361 15.64 32.01 -3.08
N ASP A 362 15.54 31.12 -2.08
CA ASP A 362 14.33 30.60 -1.40
C ASP A 362 13.52 29.44 -2.01
N GLN A 363 12.95 28.61 -1.12
CA GLN A 363 12.23 27.36 -1.39
C GLN A 363 10.72 27.51 -1.18
N GLY A 364 9.90 27.02 -2.11
CA GLY A 364 8.45 26.94 -1.88
C GLY A 364 7.56 26.57 -3.08
N ASN A 365 7.46 25.27 -3.39
CA ASN A 365 6.32 24.65 -4.10
C ASN A 365 5.85 25.29 -5.44
N SER A 366 6.69 25.24 -6.49
CA SER A 366 6.31 25.58 -7.88
C SER A 366 6.88 24.64 -8.96
N GLY A 367 7.65 23.62 -8.58
CA GLY A 367 8.57 22.91 -9.48
C GLY A 367 7.97 21.93 -10.50
N GLU A 368 6.69 21.54 -10.39
CA GLU A 368 6.05 20.58 -11.32
C GLU A 368 5.26 21.26 -12.44
N SER A 369 4.85 22.53 -12.27
CA SER A 369 4.11 23.27 -13.28
C SER A 369 5.00 23.95 -14.33
N ASP A 370 6.18 24.42 -13.90
CA ASP A 370 7.09 25.23 -14.73
C ASP A 370 8.20 24.39 -15.39
N ARG A 371 8.24 23.08 -15.13
CA ARG A 371 9.26 22.19 -15.67
C ARG A 371 9.19 22.11 -17.19
N THR A 372 10.28 22.45 -17.88
CA THR A 372 10.37 22.33 -19.34
C THR A 372 10.32 20.86 -19.76
N VAL A 373 9.45 20.55 -20.71
CA VAL A 373 9.34 19.24 -21.36
C VAL A 373 9.46 19.37 -22.87
N TYR A 374 9.87 18.28 -23.50
CA TYR A 374 10.12 18.20 -24.94
C TYR A 374 9.07 17.30 -25.60
N VAL A 375 8.45 17.75 -26.69
CA VAL A 375 7.42 17.02 -27.45
C VAL A 375 7.86 16.85 -28.91
N THR A 376 7.83 15.62 -29.40
CA THR A 376 8.30 15.28 -30.76
C THR A 376 7.22 15.51 -31.83
N GLY A 377 7.64 15.51 -33.11
CA GLY A 377 6.73 15.62 -34.25
C GLY A 377 6.08 17.01 -34.40
N GLY A 378 6.82 18.08 -34.04
CA GLY A 378 6.31 19.44 -34.07
C GLY A 378 5.23 19.71 -33.01
N GLY A 379 5.38 19.12 -31.82
CA GLY A 379 4.39 19.23 -30.74
C GLY A 379 3.16 18.31 -30.87
N LYS A 380 3.05 17.55 -31.97
CA LYS A 380 1.88 16.69 -32.24
C LYS A 380 1.89 15.35 -31.50
N SER A 381 3.02 14.93 -30.91
CA SER A 381 3.06 13.68 -30.14
C SER A 381 2.19 13.76 -28.88
N ASP A 382 1.51 12.65 -28.55
CA ASP A 382 0.80 12.47 -27.27
C ASP A 382 1.77 12.23 -26.09
N VAL A 383 3.07 12.16 -26.36
CA VAL A 383 4.10 11.84 -25.37
C VAL A 383 5.09 13.00 -25.22
N TYR A 384 5.53 13.26 -23.99
CA TYR A 384 6.61 14.20 -23.68
C TYR A 384 7.75 13.54 -22.88
N TRP A 385 8.93 14.17 -22.93
CA TRP A 385 10.16 13.72 -22.28
C TRP A 385 10.79 14.86 -21.46
N TYR A 386 11.51 14.53 -20.38
CA TYR A 386 12.29 15.53 -19.62
C TYR A 386 13.68 15.79 -20.20
N SER A 387 14.21 14.90 -21.04
CA SER A 387 15.45 15.11 -21.81
C SER A 387 15.30 14.65 -23.26
N THR A 388 16.05 15.27 -24.17
CA THR A 388 16.15 14.83 -25.57
C THR A 388 16.94 13.52 -25.73
N ASP A 389 17.67 13.08 -24.71
CA ASP A 389 18.47 11.86 -24.73
C ASP A 389 17.64 10.62 -24.36
N SER A 390 16.56 10.83 -23.61
CA SER A 390 15.51 9.85 -23.29
C SER A 390 14.65 9.47 -24.51
N MET A 391 14.76 10.20 -25.61
CA MET A 391 13.95 10.01 -26.81
C MET A 391 14.42 8.80 -27.64
N PRO A 392 13.53 8.19 -28.45
CA PRO A 392 13.95 7.16 -29.41
C PRO A 392 15.08 7.66 -30.33
N ALA A 393 16.09 6.82 -30.58
CA ALA A 393 17.27 7.20 -31.37
C ALA A 393 16.98 7.62 -32.83
N ARG A 394 15.76 7.37 -33.33
CA ARG A 394 15.27 7.81 -34.66
C ARG A 394 14.45 9.11 -34.62
N THR A 395 14.37 9.79 -33.47
CA THR A 395 13.67 11.08 -33.35
C THR A 395 14.36 12.16 -34.17
N ASN A 396 13.62 12.80 -35.07
CA ASN A 396 14.12 13.99 -35.77
C ASN A 396 14.19 15.18 -34.79
N LYS A 397 15.40 15.52 -34.34
CA LYS A 397 15.65 16.58 -33.35
C LYS A 397 15.26 17.99 -33.84
N ALA A 398 15.17 18.23 -35.16
CA ALA A 398 14.72 19.52 -35.70
C ALA A 398 13.21 19.77 -35.52
N ASN A 399 12.42 18.72 -35.23
CA ASN A 399 10.96 18.79 -35.04
C ASN A 399 10.57 18.54 -33.56
N ILE A 400 11.38 19.03 -32.62
CA ILE A 400 11.06 19.03 -31.19
C ILE A 400 10.52 20.41 -30.79
N ILE A 401 9.41 20.42 -30.06
CA ILE A 401 8.85 21.63 -29.44
C ILE A 401 9.02 21.53 -27.92
N THR A 402 9.50 22.60 -27.30
CA THR A 402 9.52 22.77 -25.84
C THR A 402 8.23 23.44 -25.36
N MET A 403 7.73 22.99 -24.22
CA MET A 403 6.59 23.60 -23.50
C MET A 403 6.73 23.29 -22.00
N THR A 404 5.88 23.87 -21.14
CA THR A 404 5.85 23.46 -19.73
C THR A 404 5.14 22.12 -19.56
N GLU A 405 5.48 21.40 -18.49
CA GLU A 405 4.82 20.15 -18.12
C GLU A 405 3.31 20.35 -17.90
N ALA A 406 2.90 21.48 -17.31
CA ALA A 406 1.50 21.87 -17.19
C ALA A 406 0.81 22.04 -18.55
N GLN A 407 1.46 22.68 -19.54
CA GLN A 407 0.92 22.81 -20.90
C GLN A 407 0.81 21.45 -21.60
N ALA A 408 1.79 20.56 -21.42
CA ALA A 408 1.73 19.21 -21.98
C ALA A 408 0.59 18.39 -21.38
N LYS A 409 0.45 18.38 -20.04
CA LYS A 409 -0.67 17.75 -19.31
C LYS A 409 -2.02 18.34 -19.73
N ALA A 410 -2.14 19.67 -19.87
CA ALA A 410 -3.36 20.34 -20.32
C ALA A 410 -3.74 20.00 -21.79
N GLN A 411 -2.75 19.71 -22.63
CA GLN A 411 -2.96 19.19 -23.99
C GLN A 411 -3.20 17.66 -24.04
N GLY A 412 -3.44 17.01 -22.89
CA GLY A 412 -3.70 15.57 -22.79
C GLY A 412 -2.48 14.68 -23.03
N LYS A 413 -1.27 15.26 -23.07
CA LYS A 413 -0.03 14.51 -23.31
C LYS A 413 0.42 13.81 -22.03
N ARG A 414 1.04 12.63 -22.19
CA ARG A 414 1.56 11.80 -21.10
C ARG A 414 3.08 11.78 -21.07
N LEU A 415 3.66 11.58 -19.90
CA LEU A 415 5.10 11.36 -19.77
C LEU A 415 5.51 10.05 -20.46
N SER A 416 6.67 10.06 -21.12
CA SER A 416 7.28 8.84 -21.67
C SER A 416 7.59 7.83 -20.55
N LEU A 417 7.19 6.57 -20.76
CA LEU A 417 7.55 5.44 -19.88
C LEU A 417 9.04 5.09 -19.92
N LYS A 418 9.80 5.71 -20.83
CA LYS A 418 11.26 5.63 -20.92
C LYS A 418 11.83 7.03 -20.72
N GLN A 419 12.52 7.22 -19.61
CA GLN A 419 13.36 8.39 -19.30
C GLN A 419 14.84 8.01 -19.45
#